data_AF-A0A9X4IAJ9-F1
#
_entry.id   AF-A0A9X4IAJ9-F1
#
_cell.length_a   1.000
_cell.length_b   1.000
_cell.length_c   1.000
_cell.angle_alpha   90.00
_cell.angle_beta   90.00
_cell.angle_gamma   90.00
#
_symmetry.space_group_name_H-M   'P 1'
#
loop_
_entity.id
_entity.type
_entity.pdbx_description
1 polymer ?
#
loop_
_entity_poly.entity_id
_entity_poly.type
_entity_poly.pdbx_seq_one_letter_code
_entity_poly.pdbx_strand_id
1 'polypeptide(L)'
;MFNYQQINSIWKGVLYTVIATYLVSIGNIMSSHMSKQGIDVVSSTSWGLIYGGIISAIMVLYCGYDFTVILSVEYILSLLYLSIFCTAVAFILYLNLIKESGADKAAIATSLFPIVAIMISSVMQEYHFNLFSGIGIFLIFFRFLCQSFL
;
A
#
# COMPACT_ATOMS: atom_id res chain seq x y z
N MET A 1 18.01 -28.30 -5.74
CA MET A 1 19.13 -27.50 -6.30
C MET A 1 18.62 -26.10 -6.57
N PHE A 2 19.06 -25.09 -5.79
CA PHE A 2 18.68 -23.69 -6.02
C PHE A 2 19.36 -23.18 -7.30
N ASN A 3 18.56 -22.72 -8.25
CA ASN A 3 19.03 -22.37 -9.59
C ASN A 3 19.69 -20.98 -9.61
N TYR A 4 20.84 -20.82 -10.26
CA TYR A 4 21.61 -19.55 -10.27
C TYR A 4 20.81 -18.37 -10.87
N GLN A 5 19.89 -18.64 -11.80
CA GLN A 5 18.95 -17.63 -12.32
C GLN A 5 17.95 -17.12 -11.27
N GLN A 6 17.54 -17.97 -10.32
CA GLN A 6 16.64 -17.57 -9.24
C GLN A 6 17.35 -16.67 -8.24
N ILE A 7 18.64 -16.92 -7.97
CA ILE A 7 19.47 -16.09 -7.08
C ILE A 7 19.65 -14.68 -7.64
N ASN A 8 19.95 -14.54 -8.93
CA ASN A 8 20.06 -13.22 -9.57
C ASN A 8 18.72 -12.45 -9.59
N SER A 9 17.60 -13.15 -9.73
CA SER A 9 16.27 -12.54 -9.66
C SER A 9 15.90 -12.10 -8.24
N ILE A 10 16.33 -12.85 -7.21
CA ILE A 10 16.11 -12.48 -5.80
C ILE A 10 16.80 -11.17 -5.47
N TRP A 11 18.08 -11.00 -5.83
CA TRP A 11 18.81 -9.75 -5.56
C TRP A 11 18.18 -8.53 -6.23
N LYS A 12 17.71 -8.67 -7.48
CA LYS A 12 16.97 -7.62 -8.17
C LYS A 12 15.66 -7.26 -7.45
N GLY A 13 14.91 -8.28 -7.02
CA GLY A 13 13.68 -8.08 -6.24
C GLY A 13 13.92 -7.34 -4.92
N VAL A 14 14.94 -7.75 -4.15
CA VAL A 14 15.34 -7.06 -2.92
C VAL A 14 15.67 -5.61 -3.22
N LEU A 15 16.49 -5.34 -4.24
CA LEU A 15 16.90 -3.99 -4.60
C LEU A 15 15.69 -3.11 -4.98
N TYR A 16 14.73 -3.64 -5.74
CA TYR A 16 13.49 -2.92 -6.06
C TYR A 16 12.63 -2.63 -4.83
N THR A 17 12.48 -3.60 -3.90
CA THR A 17 11.69 -3.37 -2.68
C THR A 17 12.32 -2.33 -1.74
N VAL A 18 13.65 -2.31 -1.64
CA VAL A 18 14.37 -1.29 -0.86
C VAL A 18 14.16 0.10 -1.47
N ILE A 19 14.34 0.23 -2.78
CA ILE A 19 14.11 1.50 -3.49
C ILE A 19 12.65 1.94 -3.34
N ALA A 20 11.69 1.03 -3.55
CA ALA A 20 10.26 1.34 -3.42
C ALA A 20 9.90 1.81 -2.01
N THR A 21 10.36 1.10 -0.98
CA THR A 21 10.08 1.47 0.43
C THR A 21 10.70 2.81 0.77
N TYR A 22 11.94 3.06 0.31
CA TYR A 22 12.62 4.34 0.52
C TYR A 22 11.86 5.51 -0.13
N LEU A 23 11.41 5.35 -1.38
CA LEU A 23 10.59 6.34 -2.07
C LEU A 23 9.25 6.60 -1.35
N VAL A 24 8.58 5.55 -0.87
CA VAL A 24 7.34 5.66 -0.09
C VAL A 24 7.58 6.41 1.22
N SER A 25 8.68 6.14 1.91
CA SER A 25 9.04 6.86 3.13
C SER A 25 9.28 8.35 2.88
N ILE A 26 10.02 8.70 1.82
CA ILE A 26 10.23 10.11 1.44
C ILE A 26 8.89 10.78 1.13
N GLY A 27 8.04 10.11 0.34
CA GLY A 27 6.70 10.61 0.00
C GLY A 27 5.87 10.91 1.25
N ASN A 28 5.79 9.97 2.19
CA ASN A 28 5.05 10.14 3.44
C ASN A 28 5.60 11.27 4.31
N ILE A 29 6.92 11.44 4.40
CA ILE A 29 7.53 12.55 5.16
C ILE A 29 7.17 13.89 4.51
N MET A 30 7.36 14.00 3.19
CA MET A 30 7.03 15.22 2.45
C MET A 30 5.55 15.58 2.56
N SER A 31 4.65 14.61 2.34
CA SER A 31 3.21 14.80 2.48
C SER A 31 2.81 15.17 3.91
N SER A 32 3.42 14.56 4.94
CA SER A 32 3.17 14.93 6.33
C SER A 32 3.66 16.35 6.65
N HIS A 33 4.78 16.76 6.07
CA HIS A 33 5.36 18.09 6.26
C HIS A 33 4.48 19.16 5.62
N MET A 34 4.05 18.94 4.36
CA MET A 34 3.12 19.83 3.65
C MET A 34 1.79 19.94 4.39
N SER A 35 1.27 18.83 4.93
CA SER A 35 0.02 18.80 5.70
C SER A 35 0.10 19.59 7.02
N LYS A 36 1.30 19.65 7.64
CA LYS A 36 1.58 20.46 8.85
C LYS A 36 1.74 21.95 8.53
N GLN A 37 2.19 22.30 7.33
CA GLN A 37 2.31 23.69 6.87
C GLN A 37 0.97 24.33 6.46
N GLY A 38 -0.15 23.62 6.62
CA GLY A 38 -1.49 24.15 6.32
C GLY A 38 -1.92 23.97 4.86
N ILE A 39 -1.14 23.26 4.04
CA ILE A 39 -1.58 22.84 2.71
C ILE A 39 -2.67 21.79 2.87
N ASP A 40 -3.75 21.93 2.10
CA ASP A 40 -4.85 20.98 2.13
C ASP A 40 -4.39 19.59 1.64
N VAL A 41 -4.69 18.59 2.47
CA VAL A 41 -4.27 17.19 2.28
C VAL A 41 -4.87 16.62 1.00
N VAL A 42 -6.11 17.02 0.69
CA VAL A 42 -6.83 16.58 -0.50
C VAL A 42 -6.12 17.05 -1.77
N SER A 43 -5.75 18.34 -1.83
CA SER A 43 -5.08 18.92 -3.00
C SER A 43 -3.69 18.30 -3.23
N SER A 44 -2.87 18.20 -2.18
CA SER A 44 -1.53 17.63 -2.28
C SER A 44 -1.55 16.16 -2.72
N THR A 45 -2.47 15.36 -2.15
CA THR A 45 -2.64 13.95 -2.51
C THR A 45 -3.14 13.79 -3.94
N SER A 46 -4.08 14.62 -4.38
CA SER A 46 -4.63 14.57 -5.74
C SER A 46 -3.54 14.82 -6.79
N TRP A 47 -2.70 15.84 -6.59
CA TRP A 47 -1.56 16.09 -7.46
C TRP A 47 -0.57 14.92 -7.45
N GLY A 48 -0.26 14.37 -6.27
CA GLY A 48 0.62 13.20 -6.15
C GLY A 48 0.12 11.99 -6.95
N LEU A 49 -1.18 11.69 -6.89
CA LEU A 49 -1.78 10.58 -7.62
C LEU A 49 -1.84 10.82 -9.14
N ILE A 50 -2.07 12.06 -9.57
CA ILE A 50 -2.00 12.43 -11.00
C ILE A 50 -0.59 12.18 -11.53
N TYR A 51 0.44 12.68 -10.86
CA TYR A 51 1.83 12.45 -11.27
C TYR A 51 2.19 10.96 -11.23
N GLY A 52 1.76 10.23 -10.20
CA GLY A 52 1.96 8.77 -10.09
C GLY A 52 1.30 8.00 -11.23
N GLY A 53 0.08 8.37 -11.62
CA GLY A 53 -0.65 7.78 -12.75
C GLY A 53 0.05 8.05 -14.09
N ILE A 54 0.51 9.29 -14.32
CA ILE A 54 1.26 9.66 -15.53
C ILE A 54 2.58 8.88 -15.62
N ILE A 55 3.34 8.80 -14.53
CA ILE A 55 4.60 8.05 -14.49
C ILE A 55 4.34 6.57 -14.78
N SER A 56 3.29 6.00 -14.18
CA SER A 56 2.90 4.61 -14.43
C SER A 56 2.54 4.38 -15.90
N ALA A 57 1.80 5.29 -16.52
CA ALA A 57 1.46 5.22 -17.95
C ALA A 57 2.71 5.28 -18.84
N ILE A 58 3.65 6.19 -18.57
CA ILE A 58 4.93 6.29 -19.29
C ILE A 58 5.75 4.99 -19.13
N MET A 59 5.75 4.41 -17.92
CA MET A 59 6.50 3.19 -17.64
C MET A 59 5.95 1.97 -18.39
N VAL A 60 4.63 1.87 -18.52
CA VAL A 60 3.98 0.82 -19.33
C VAL A 60 4.38 0.93 -20.80
N LEU A 61 4.40 2.16 -21.35
CA LEU A 61 4.85 2.41 -22.72
C LEU A 61 6.33 2.06 -22.91
N TYR A 62 7.19 2.40 -21.94
CA TYR A 62 8.62 2.08 -21.98
C TYR A 62 8.89 0.57 -21.91
N CYS A 63 8.09 -0.17 -21.14
CA CYS A 63 8.21 -1.63 -21.04
C CYS A 63 7.65 -2.38 -22.25
N GLY A 64 7.00 -1.70 -23.20
CA GLY A 64 6.45 -2.31 -24.41
C GLY A 64 5.23 -3.21 -24.18
N TYR A 65 4.50 -3.00 -23.07
CA TYR A 65 3.25 -3.70 -22.83
C TYR A 65 2.12 -3.08 -23.66
N ASP A 66 1.31 -3.92 -24.29
CA ASP A 66 0.11 -3.45 -24.99
C ASP A 66 -0.88 -2.85 -23.99
N PHE A 67 -1.25 -1.59 -24.21
CA PHE A 67 -2.26 -0.90 -23.40
C PHE A 67 -3.66 -1.39 -23.81
N THR A 68 -3.97 -2.64 -23.52
CA THR A 68 -5.26 -3.28 -23.87
C THR A 68 -6.34 -2.83 -22.89
N VAL A 69 -6.87 -1.62 -23.09
CA VAL A 69 -8.06 -1.17 -22.36
C VAL A 69 -9.27 -1.89 -22.92
N ILE A 70 -9.70 -2.94 -22.21
CA ILE A 70 -10.99 -3.56 -22.48
C ILE A 70 -12.05 -2.56 -22.01
N LEU A 71 -12.75 -1.92 -22.95
CA LEU A 71 -13.85 -1.00 -22.68
C LEU A 71 -15.12 -1.76 -22.22
N SER A 72 -14.96 -2.63 -21.23
CA SER A 72 -16.05 -3.26 -20.50
C SER A 72 -16.43 -2.39 -19.32
N VAL A 73 -17.73 -2.32 -19.04
CA VAL A 73 -18.27 -1.61 -17.88
C VAL A 73 -17.63 -2.13 -16.59
N GLU A 74 -17.42 -3.45 -16.48
CA GLU A 74 -16.80 -4.08 -15.31
C GLU A 74 -15.35 -3.62 -15.09
N TYR A 75 -14.57 -3.47 -16.16
CA TYR A 75 -13.18 -3.02 -16.09
C TYR A 75 -13.10 -1.57 -15.61
N ILE A 76 -13.90 -0.69 -16.20
CA ILE A 76 -13.93 0.74 -15.85
C ILE A 76 -14.42 0.94 -14.42
N LEU A 77 -15.47 0.22 -14.01
CA LEU A 77 -15.98 0.29 -12.64
C LEU A 77 -14.95 -0.20 -11.63
N SER A 78 -14.27 -1.31 -11.90
CA SER A 78 -13.21 -1.84 -11.01
C SER A 78 -12.04 -0.87 -10.88
N LEU A 79 -11.62 -0.27 -12.00
CA LEU A 79 -10.53 0.71 -12.03
C LEU A 79 -10.88 1.99 -11.26
N LEU A 80 -12.10 2.51 -11.46
CA LEU A 80 -12.59 3.69 -10.74
C LEU A 80 -12.75 3.39 -9.24
N TYR A 81 -13.30 2.24 -8.89
CA TYR A 81 -13.46 1.82 -7.50
C TYR A 81 -12.10 1.77 -6.78
N LEU A 82 -11.11 1.11 -7.39
CA LEU A 82 -9.78 0.95 -6.80
C LEU A 82 -9.03 2.28 -6.71
N SER A 83 -9.02 3.08 -7.77
CA SER A 83 -8.29 4.36 -7.79
C SER A 83 -8.89 5.41 -6.85
N ILE A 84 -10.21 5.50 -6.75
CA ILE A 84 -10.87 6.51 -5.93
C ILE A 84 -10.96 6.05 -4.48
N PHE A 85 -11.62 4.92 -4.21
CA PHE A 85 -11.90 4.51 -2.82
C PHE A 85 -10.68 3.87 -2.16
N CYS A 86 -10.00 2.93 -2.83
CA CYS A 86 -8.87 2.23 -2.22
C CYS A 86 -7.57 3.06 -2.22
N THR A 87 -7.37 3.96 -3.19
CA THR A 87 -6.16 4.77 -3.26
C THR A 87 -6.39 6.20 -2.77
N ALA A 88 -7.19 7.01 -3.47
CA ALA A 88 -7.30 8.45 -3.16
C ALA A 88 -7.90 8.72 -1.77
N VAL A 89 -9.07 8.15 -1.48
CA VAL A 89 -9.76 8.35 -0.20
C VAL A 89 -8.94 7.75 0.94
N ALA A 90 -8.42 6.53 0.77
CA ALA A 90 -7.61 5.87 1.79
C ALA A 90 -6.36 6.69 2.14
N PHE A 91 -5.67 7.26 1.16
CA PHE A 91 -4.44 8.03 1.40
C PHE A 91 -4.74 9.37 2.07
N ILE A 92 -5.82 10.04 1.69
CA ILE A 92 -6.29 11.26 2.37
C ILE A 92 -6.63 10.98 3.82
N LEU A 93 -7.40 9.91 4.09
CA LEU A 93 -7.75 9.49 5.46
C LEU A 93 -6.51 9.13 6.27
N TYR A 94 -5.54 8.44 5.66
CA TYR A 94 -4.27 8.09 6.31
C TYR A 94 -3.46 9.34 6.69
N LEU A 95 -3.30 10.30 5.80
CA LEU A 95 -2.57 11.54 6.08
C LEU A 95 -3.31 12.43 7.10
N ASN A 96 -4.64 12.48 7.04
CA ASN A 96 -5.46 13.16 8.06
C ASN A 96 -5.28 12.49 9.43
N LEU A 97 -5.27 11.16 9.49
CA LEU A 97 -5.02 10.42 10.73
C LEU A 97 -3.62 10.71 11.30
N ILE A 98 -2.59 10.77 10.44
CA ILE A 98 -1.23 11.18 10.86
C ILE A 98 -1.24 12.62 11.38
N LYS A 99 -1.95 13.53 10.72
CA LYS A 99 -2.02 14.95 11.08
C LYS A 99 -2.68 15.16 12.44
N GLU A 100 -3.77 14.44 12.73
CA GLU A 100 -4.53 14.57 13.98
C GLU A 100 -3.91 13.79 15.14
N SER A 101 -3.55 12.53 14.92
CA SER A 101 -3.17 11.58 15.98
C SER A 101 -1.65 11.35 16.09
N GLY A 102 -0.87 11.88 15.14
CA GLY A 102 0.57 11.64 15.06
C GLY A 102 0.92 10.34 14.33
N ALA A 103 2.18 10.26 13.87
CA ALA A 103 2.68 9.13 13.08
C ALA A 103 2.65 7.79 13.84
N ASP A 104 2.77 7.83 15.17
CA ASP A 104 2.80 6.64 16.02
C ASP A 104 1.46 5.89 16.00
N LYS A 105 0.36 6.60 16.25
CA LYS A 105 -1.00 6.04 16.19
C LYS A 105 -1.39 5.63 14.76
N ALA A 106 -0.92 6.34 13.75
CA ALA A 106 -1.14 5.94 12.35
C ALA A 106 -0.42 4.62 11.99
N ALA A 107 0.78 4.40 12.54
CA ALA A 107 1.51 3.14 12.35
C ALA A 107 0.80 1.94 12.98
N ILE A 108 0.07 2.16 14.08
CA ILE A 108 -0.80 1.15 14.70
C ILE A 108 -1.95 0.79 13.74
N ALA A 109 -2.59 1.78 13.12
CA ALA A 109 -3.68 1.55 12.17
C ALA A 109 -3.23 0.79 10.90
N THR A 110 -2.08 1.13 10.32
CA THR A 110 -1.57 0.44 9.12
C THR A 110 -1.13 -1.01 9.42
N SER A 111 -0.70 -1.29 10.64
CA SER A 111 -0.38 -2.66 11.08
C SER A 111 -1.61 -3.57 11.14
N LEU A 112 -2.82 -3.02 11.18
CA LEU A 112 -4.08 -3.78 11.14
C LEU A 112 -4.48 -4.20 9.71
N PHE A 113 -3.96 -3.53 8.67
CA PHE A 113 -4.34 -3.83 7.28
C PHE A 113 -4.10 -5.30 6.89
N PRO A 114 -2.95 -5.93 7.21
CA PRO A 114 -2.75 -7.36 6.92
C PRO A 114 -3.74 -8.27 7.66
N ILE A 115 -4.13 -7.93 8.89
CA ILE A 115 -5.11 -8.72 9.67
C ILE A 115 -6.47 -8.67 8.98
N VAL A 116 -6.93 -7.48 8.60
CA VAL A 116 -8.20 -7.29 7.89
C VAL A 116 -8.18 -8.01 6.54
N ALA A 117 -7.06 -7.93 5.81
CA ALA A 117 -6.89 -8.64 4.55
C ALA A 117 -7.00 -10.16 4.72
N ILE A 118 -6.38 -10.74 5.74
CA ILE A 118 -6.49 -12.18 6.03
C ILE A 118 -7.93 -12.55 6.40
N MET A 119 -8.61 -11.75 7.23
CA MET A 119 -10.01 -12.00 7.59
C MET A 119 -10.92 -12.03 6.37
N ILE A 120 -10.85 -11.02 5.50
CA ILE A 120 -11.66 -10.96 4.28
C ILE A 120 -11.31 -12.12 3.34
N SER A 121 -10.01 -12.40 3.16
CA SER A 121 -9.54 -13.52 2.34
C SER A 121 -10.08 -14.86 2.84
N SER A 122 -10.11 -15.07 4.16
CA SER A 122 -10.62 -16.30 4.79
C SER A 122 -12.13 -16.48 4.70
N VAL A 123 -12.89 -15.39 4.52
CA VAL A 123 -14.35 -15.45 4.30
C VAL A 123 -14.68 -15.68 2.83
N MET A 124 -13.88 -15.12 1.91
CA MET A 124 -14.12 -15.24 0.46
C MET A 124 -13.58 -16.55 -0.14
N GLN A 125 -12.46 -17.04 0.37
CA GLN A 125 -11.93 -18.37 0.05
C GLN A 125 -12.23 -19.26 1.25
N GLU A 126 -12.78 -20.47 1.05
CA GLU A 126 -12.95 -21.50 2.09
C GLU A 126 -11.57 -21.96 2.63
N TYR A 127 -10.89 -21.06 3.34
CA TYR A 127 -9.46 -21.14 3.57
C TYR A 127 -9.19 -22.05 4.77
N HIS A 128 -8.52 -23.17 4.51
CA HIS A 128 -8.05 -24.05 5.57
C HIS A 128 -6.91 -23.34 6.34
N PHE A 129 -7.22 -22.86 7.55
CA PHE A 129 -6.25 -22.22 8.44
C PHE A 129 -5.07 -23.18 8.70
N ASN A 130 -3.91 -22.85 8.11
CA ASN A 130 -2.67 -23.54 8.39
C ASN A 130 -2.02 -22.94 9.65
N LEU A 131 -1.29 -23.75 10.42
CA LEU A 131 -0.69 -23.37 11.71
C LEU A 131 0.18 -22.10 11.59
N PHE A 132 0.85 -21.92 10.45
CA PHE A 132 1.68 -20.76 10.15
C PHE A 132 0.89 -19.44 10.03
N SER A 133 -0.33 -19.46 9.50
CA SER A 133 -1.18 -18.27 9.45
C SER A 133 -1.62 -17.84 10.85
N GLY A 134 -1.88 -18.80 11.74
CA GLY A 134 -2.22 -18.54 13.15
C GLY A 134 -1.07 -17.85 13.91
N ILE A 135 0.16 -18.32 13.71
CA ILE A 135 1.36 -17.70 14.32
C ILE A 135 1.56 -16.26 13.80
N GLY A 136 1.36 -16.03 12.50
CA GLY A 136 1.43 -14.69 11.91
C GLY A 136 0.43 -13.72 12.53
N ILE A 137 -0.83 -14.14 12.68
CA ILE A 137 -1.88 -13.33 13.32
C ILE A 137 -1.52 -13.04 14.78
N PHE A 138 -1.05 -14.05 15.53
CA PHE A 138 -0.62 -13.88 16.92
C PHE A 138 0.51 -12.87 17.08
N LEU A 139 1.53 -12.92 16.21
CA LEU A 139 2.66 -11.98 16.24
C LEU A 139 2.23 -10.53 15.97
N ILE A 140 1.30 -10.30 15.03
CA ILE A 140 0.78 -8.95 14.76
C ILE A 140 -0.03 -8.46 15.97
N PHE A 141 -0.84 -9.33 16.56
CA PHE A 141 -1.61 -9.00 17.76
C PHE A 141 -0.71 -8.71 18.98
N PHE A 142 0.35 -9.49 19.15
CA PHE A 142 1.35 -9.28 20.20
C PHE A 142 2.04 -7.92 20.07
N ARG A 143 2.40 -7.51 18.85
CA ARG A 143 2.93 -6.18 18.58
C ARG A 143 1.92 -5.08 18.97
N PHE A 144 0.65 -5.26 18.65
CA PHE A 144 -0.41 -4.32 19.02
C PHE A 144 -0.56 -4.19 20.55
N LEU A 145 -0.47 -5.31 21.27
CA LEU A 145 -0.64 -5.38 22.72
C LEU A 145 0.56 -4.77 23.47
N CYS A 146 1.78 -4.98 22.97
CA CYS A 146 3.00 -4.40 23.54
C CYS A 146 3.04 -2.86 23.40
N GLN A 147 2.54 -2.32 22.28
CA GLN A 147 2.51 -0.87 22.02
C GLN A 147 1.39 -0.14 22.79
N SER A 148 0.34 -0.84 23.24
CA SER A 148 -0.73 -0.26 24.07
C SER A 148 -0.36 -0.10 25.54
N PHE A 149 0.74 -0.71 26.00
CA PHE A 149 1.19 -0.71 27.40
C PHE A 149 2.43 0.18 27.64
N LEU A 150 2.90 0.89 26.62
CA LEU A 150 4.04 1.82 26.61
C LEU A 150 3.55 3.25 26.36
#